data_AF-A0A0R2Q9Q5-F1
#
_entry.id   AF-A0A0R2Q9Q5-F1
#
_cell.length_a   1.000
_cell.length_b   1.000
_cell.length_c   1.000
_cell.angle_alpha   90.00
_cell.angle_beta   90.00
_cell.angle_gamma   90.00
#
_symmetry.space_group_name_H-M   'P 1'
#
loop_
_entity.id
_entity.type
_entity.pdbx_description
1 polymer ?
#
loop_
_entity_poly.entity_id
_entity_poly.type
_entity_poly.pdbx_seq_one_letter_code
_entity_poly.pdbx_strand_id
1 'polypeptide(L)'
;MKTIRLTTAQALVKFLVAQKIVIDGRQEQLFPGVLAIFGHGNVTSLGVALDENRNEIKTYRGQNEQGMALAAVGFAKAKRRQQIMVATSSIGPGALNMVTAAGVAYVDRLPVLFLAGDTFVHRIPDPVLQQAETFSDPSITVNDAFKPVVRYWDRIVAPEQLLQSLPHAVSTMLDPATCGPAFISLPQDVQAQSFDFPEVFFDEVVHTILRPRADASELERAIKTLKQAKRPLIICGGGVHYSLAEKQLAEFATKHNIPVVETVAGKASLLAAHPLNAGPVGVTGCESANTLAGQADVVLALGTRLQDFTTGSWTIFSNEQTKFIGVNTARFDAVKHRSLPVVADVSVTLEEMTVALANWRADDSWSKLAQSEVAKYHSYIDGIAKKDSSKLATYAQVVGVADRLAQVGDYALTAAGGFPGELNNGWRAKSIDSFDCEYGFSCMGYELSGAWGAKMAMPNREVISFVGDGSYMMMNSDIYSSVLYGHKLIVVVCDNGGYAVINRLQVNQGGVPFNNQIVDCDVQNLVYVDFAKHAESMGAIAETVGSIDDLEAAFSRARKSDRTHVIVIKTSSNDWTEGGSFWEVGVPTTSHRKEVLKAGDEMREGKKKQRIGW
;
A
#
# COMPACT_ATOMS: atom_id res chain seq x y z
N MET A 1 34.12 27.12 -13.36
CA MET A 1 33.47 25.89 -12.87
C MET A 1 33.82 24.80 -13.87
N LYS A 2 34.31 23.63 -13.43
CA LYS A 2 34.54 22.51 -14.36
C LYS A 2 33.20 21.96 -14.82
N THR A 3 33.12 21.61 -16.10
CA THR A 3 31.92 21.06 -16.72
C THR A 3 32.27 19.77 -17.47
N ILE A 4 31.28 18.90 -17.59
CA ILE A 4 31.35 17.67 -18.39
C ILE A 4 30.21 17.70 -19.43
N ARG A 5 30.55 17.41 -20.68
CA ARG A 5 29.58 17.38 -21.76
C ARG A 5 28.89 16.01 -21.79
N LEU A 6 27.58 15.99 -21.51
CA LEU A 6 26.76 14.77 -21.48
C LEU A 6 25.43 15.04 -22.19
N THR A 7 24.79 14.00 -22.73
CA THR A 7 23.38 14.09 -23.11
C THR A 7 22.49 14.25 -21.87
N THR A 8 21.28 14.80 -22.04
CA THR A 8 20.29 14.88 -20.95
C THR A 8 20.03 13.52 -20.32
N ALA A 9 19.91 12.45 -21.13
CA ALA A 9 19.72 11.09 -20.63
C ALA A 9 20.93 10.57 -19.83
N GLN A 10 22.15 10.81 -20.32
CA GLN A 10 23.38 10.44 -19.60
C GLN A 10 23.50 11.20 -18.26
N ALA A 11 23.21 12.50 -18.25
CA ALA A 11 23.23 13.31 -17.05
C ALA A 11 22.19 12.83 -16.02
N LEU A 12 20.98 12.49 -16.47
CA LEU A 12 19.93 11.93 -15.59
C LEU A 12 20.41 10.63 -14.94
N VAL A 13 20.90 9.65 -15.70
CA VAL A 13 21.34 8.36 -15.13
C VAL A 13 22.54 8.55 -14.20
N LYS A 14 23.51 9.37 -14.59
CA LYS A 14 24.68 9.68 -13.76
C LYS A 14 24.28 10.34 -12.43
N PHE A 15 23.29 11.24 -12.44
CA PHE A 15 22.74 11.83 -11.22
C PHE A 15 22.11 10.77 -10.32
N LEU A 16 21.29 9.86 -10.87
CA LEU A 16 20.64 8.80 -10.08
C LEU A 16 21.67 7.88 -9.39
N VAL A 17 22.73 7.50 -10.10
CA VAL A 17 23.82 6.65 -9.58
C VAL A 17 24.58 7.32 -8.41
N ALA A 18 24.71 8.65 -8.45
CA ALA A 18 25.38 9.43 -7.41
C ALA A 18 24.56 9.56 -6.11
N GLN A 19 23.27 9.21 -6.10
CA GLN A 19 22.43 9.32 -4.91
C GLN A 19 22.53 8.07 -4.02
N LYS A 20 22.93 8.27 -2.77
CA LYS A 20 23.05 7.23 -1.74
C LYS A 20 22.15 7.54 -0.56
N ILE A 21 21.89 6.55 0.28
CA ILE A 21 21.13 6.74 1.52
C ILE A 21 21.73 5.90 2.65
N VAL A 22 21.67 6.42 3.88
CA VAL A 22 22.04 5.64 5.07
C VAL A 22 20.86 4.82 5.56
N ILE A 23 21.01 3.49 5.57
CA ILE A 23 20.05 2.53 6.12
C ILE A 23 20.79 1.64 7.12
N ASP A 24 20.32 1.59 8.36
CA ASP A 24 20.93 0.80 9.45
C ASP A 24 22.45 1.03 9.59
N GLY A 25 22.89 2.28 9.42
CA GLY A 25 24.29 2.70 9.51
C GLY A 25 25.16 2.33 8.31
N ARG A 26 24.57 1.81 7.23
CA ARG A 26 25.27 1.45 5.98
C ARG A 26 24.84 2.38 4.85
N GLN A 27 25.80 2.74 4.01
CA GLN A 27 25.53 3.52 2.80
C GLN A 27 25.06 2.57 1.70
N GLU A 28 23.84 2.80 1.22
CA GLU A 28 23.17 2.02 0.17
C GLU A 28 22.83 2.93 -1.02
N GLN A 29 22.49 2.34 -2.17
CA GLN A 29 21.97 3.11 -3.31
C GLN A 29 20.60 3.71 -2.98
N LEU A 30 20.37 4.99 -3.29
CA LEU A 30 19.01 5.56 -3.19
C LEU A 30 18.10 4.97 -4.27
N PHE A 31 18.62 4.83 -5.49
CA PHE A 31 17.93 4.24 -6.64
C PHE A 31 18.51 2.86 -6.96
N PRO A 32 18.00 1.76 -6.35
CA PRO A 32 18.56 0.43 -6.52
C PRO A 32 18.28 -0.21 -7.89
N GLY A 33 17.37 0.38 -8.68
CA GLY A 33 17.10 -0.09 -10.03
C GLY A 33 16.02 0.68 -10.76
N VAL A 34 15.94 0.39 -12.05
CA VAL A 34 14.98 0.93 -13.00
C VAL A 34 14.17 -0.23 -13.56
N LEU A 35 12.85 -0.14 -13.51
CA LEU A 35 12.02 -1.00 -14.30
C LEU A 35 11.65 -0.30 -15.62
N ALA A 36 11.89 -0.96 -16.74
CA ALA A 36 11.75 -0.37 -18.06
C ALA A 36 11.02 -1.29 -19.04
N ILE A 37 10.08 -0.70 -19.79
CA ILE A 37 9.71 -1.18 -21.13
C ILE A 37 10.19 -0.11 -22.12
N PHE A 38 11.04 -0.54 -23.04
CA PHE A 38 11.67 0.34 -24.01
C PHE A 38 10.83 0.46 -25.28
N GLY A 39 10.61 1.70 -25.73
CA GLY A 39 10.03 2.05 -27.02
C GLY A 39 10.73 3.29 -27.58
N HIS A 40 10.31 3.78 -28.76
CA HIS A 40 11.01 4.89 -29.42
C HIS A 40 11.12 6.16 -28.56
N GLY A 41 10.19 6.36 -27.61
CA GLY A 41 10.18 7.48 -26.68
C GLY A 41 11.29 7.49 -25.62
N ASN A 42 11.95 6.35 -25.34
CA ASN A 42 12.99 6.27 -24.30
C ASN A 42 14.19 5.36 -24.67
N VAL A 43 14.07 4.47 -25.66
CA VAL A 43 15.09 3.44 -25.95
C VAL A 43 16.39 4.01 -26.50
N THR A 44 16.32 4.99 -27.38
CA THR A 44 17.47 5.49 -28.14
C THR A 44 18.39 6.42 -27.34
N SER A 45 17.89 6.98 -26.24
CA SER A 45 18.65 7.89 -25.37
C SER A 45 18.73 7.34 -23.94
N LEU A 46 17.61 7.23 -23.22
CA LEU A 46 17.60 6.71 -21.85
C LEU A 46 18.04 5.23 -21.80
N GLY A 47 17.62 4.40 -22.76
CA GLY A 47 18.07 3.01 -22.85
C GLY A 47 19.58 2.88 -23.03
N VAL A 48 20.19 3.72 -23.87
CA VAL A 48 21.65 3.77 -24.07
C VAL A 48 22.35 4.21 -22.78
N ALA A 49 21.88 5.28 -22.14
CA ALA A 49 22.46 5.75 -20.89
C ALA A 49 22.38 4.70 -19.76
N LEU A 50 21.30 3.92 -19.70
CA LEU A 50 21.16 2.82 -18.75
C LEU A 50 22.09 1.65 -19.06
N ASP A 51 22.31 1.30 -20.33
CA ASP A 51 23.29 0.26 -20.71
C ASP A 51 24.73 0.66 -20.35
N GLU A 52 25.11 1.92 -20.61
CA GLU A 52 26.42 2.46 -20.25
C GLU A 52 26.71 2.35 -18.74
N ASN A 53 25.65 2.42 -17.91
CA ASN A 53 25.73 2.38 -16.45
C ASN A 53 25.20 1.06 -15.86
N ARG A 54 25.07 -0.02 -16.66
CA ARG A 54 24.41 -1.29 -16.23
C ARG A 54 25.06 -1.99 -15.03
N ASN A 55 26.32 -1.67 -14.73
CA ASN A 55 27.05 -2.21 -13.57
C ASN A 55 26.77 -1.42 -12.29
N GLU A 56 26.21 -0.21 -12.39
CA GLU A 56 25.98 0.71 -11.28
C GLU A 56 24.49 0.83 -10.94
N ILE A 57 23.61 0.73 -11.95
CA ILE A 57 22.15 0.71 -11.79
C ILE A 57 21.55 -0.41 -12.63
N LYS A 58 20.76 -1.29 -11.98
CA LYS A 58 20.15 -2.44 -12.64
C LYS A 58 18.87 -2.05 -13.38
N THR A 59 18.67 -2.62 -14.56
CA THR A 59 17.43 -2.45 -15.33
C THR A 59 16.65 -3.76 -15.41
N TYR A 60 15.37 -3.72 -15.07
CA TYR A 60 14.44 -4.85 -15.07
C TYR A 60 13.32 -4.62 -16.08
N ARG A 61 13.03 -5.61 -16.91
CA ARG A 61 11.86 -5.64 -17.79
C ARG A 61 10.65 -6.29 -17.10
N GLY A 62 9.53 -5.57 -17.02
CA GLY A 62 8.20 -6.12 -16.72
C GLY A 62 7.43 -6.53 -17.99
N GLN A 63 6.17 -6.96 -17.85
CA GLN A 63 5.33 -7.33 -19.01
C GLN A 63 4.31 -6.25 -19.40
N ASN A 64 4.00 -5.34 -18.48
CA ASN A 64 3.10 -4.20 -18.67
C ASN A 64 3.59 -3.04 -17.77
N GLU A 65 3.47 -1.79 -18.23
CA GLU A 65 3.99 -0.65 -17.48
C GLU A 65 3.24 -0.41 -16.15
N GLN A 66 1.95 -0.75 -16.06
CA GLN A 66 1.22 -0.69 -14.80
C GLN A 66 1.80 -1.68 -13.78
N GLY A 67 1.93 -2.96 -14.15
CA GLY A 67 2.45 -4.00 -13.25
C GLY A 67 3.89 -3.70 -12.81
N MET A 68 4.70 -3.26 -13.75
CA MET A 68 6.04 -2.75 -13.50
C MET A 68 6.06 -1.61 -12.47
N ALA A 69 5.24 -0.58 -12.66
CA ALA A 69 5.16 0.52 -11.72
C ALA A 69 4.59 0.10 -10.36
N LEU A 70 3.61 -0.82 -10.31
CA LEU A 70 3.11 -1.40 -9.05
C LEU A 70 4.18 -2.20 -8.31
N ALA A 71 5.10 -2.87 -9.03
CA ALA A 71 6.27 -3.48 -8.40
C ALA A 71 7.22 -2.44 -7.78
N ALA A 72 7.42 -1.29 -8.44
CA ALA A 72 8.16 -0.17 -7.84
C ALA A 72 7.48 0.32 -6.54
N VAL A 73 6.14 0.39 -6.52
CA VAL A 73 5.35 0.72 -5.33
C VAL A 73 5.53 -0.31 -4.22
N GLY A 74 5.39 -1.60 -4.53
CA GLY A 74 5.60 -2.69 -3.57
C GLY A 74 7.01 -2.71 -2.99
N PHE A 75 8.01 -2.46 -3.81
CA PHE A 75 9.39 -2.29 -3.35
C PHE A 75 9.53 -1.12 -2.37
N ALA A 76 8.99 0.06 -2.71
CA ALA A 76 9.09 1.25 -1.87
C ALA A 76 8.41 1.04 -0.51
N LYS A 77 7.28 0.32 -0.48
CA LYS A 77 6.57 -0.03 0.76
C LYS A 77 7.37 -1.02 1.61
N ALA A 78 7.87 -2.09 1.00
CA ALA A 78 8.74 -3.08 1.64
C ALA A 78 10.08 -2.50 2.15
N LYS A 79 10.58 -1.44 1.52
CA LYS A 79 11.74 -0.65 1.99
C LYS A 79 11.37 0.47 2.95
N ARG A 80 10.11 0.55 3.37
CA ARG A 80 9.59 1.57 4.30
C ARG A 80 10.01 2.99 3.89
N ARG A 81 9.94 3.27 2.56
CA ARG A 81 10.31 4.54 1.90
C ARG A 81 11.79 4.90 1.92
N GLN A 82 12.68 3.99 2.34
CA GLN A 82 14.11 4.28 2.42
C GLN A 82 14.85 4.16 1.08
N GLN A 83 14.21 3.65 0.02
CA GLN A 83 14.80 3.56 -1.32
C GLN A 83 13.71 3.85 -2.37
N ILE A 84 14.14 4.27 -3.57
CA ILE A 84 13.26 4.76 -4.64
C ILE A 84 13.51 3.93 -5.90
N MET A 85 12.52 3.15 -6.32
CA MET A 85 12.57 2.52 -7.64
C MET A 85 12.15 3.51 -8.71
N VAL A 86 12.72 3.33 -9.90
CA VAL A 86 12.34 4.08 -11.10
C VAL A 86 11.46 3.21 -11.99
N ALA A 87 10.37 3.75 -12.52
CA ALA A 87 9.57 3.12 -13.57
C ALA A 87 9.61 3.99 -14.83
N THR A 88 9.99 3.41 -15.98
CA THR A 88 10.07 4.14 -17.24
C THR A 88 9.31 3.50 -18.38
N SER A 89 8.71 4.35 -19.22
CA SER A 89 7.98 3.98 -20.43
C SER A 89 8.41 4.82 -21.63
N SER A 90 8.01 4.38 -22.82
CA SER A 90 7.94 5.23 -24.01
C SER A 90 6.94 6.40 -23.81
N ILE A 91 6.56 7.06 -24.89
CA ILE A 91 5.46 8.03 -24.98
C ILE A 91 4.10 7.32 -25.03
N GLY A 92 3.01 8.07 -24.79
CA GLY A 92 1.66 7.66 -25.19
C GLY A 92 1.07 6.58 -24.27
N PRO A 93 0.61 5.43 -24.80
CA PRO A 93 -0.08 4.43 -23.99
C PRO A 93 0.80 3.85 -22.88
N GLY A 94 2.12 3.70 -23.09
CA GLY A 94 3.02 3.23 -22.06
C GLY A 94 3.08 4.18 -20.85
N ALA A 95 3.02 5.49 -21.10
CA ALA A 95 2.94 6.48 -20.04
C ALA A 95 1.58 6.40 -19.32
N LEU A 96 0.47 6.33 -20.05
CA LEU A 96 -0.87 6.23 -19.46
C LEU A 96 -1.05 4.97 -18.60
N ASN A 97 -0.45 3.84 -19.00
CA ASN A 97 -0.47 2.60 -18.23
C ASN A 97 0.12 2.77 -16.82
N MET A 98 1.06 3.70 -16.60
CA MET A 98 1.65 3.93 -15.28
C MET A 98 0.83 4.85 -14.37
N VAL A 99 -0.18 5.56 -14.88
CA VAL A 99 -0.94 6.57 -14.10
C VAL A 99 -1.66 5.93 -12.91
N THR A 100 -2.23 4.73 -13.08
CA THR A 100 -2.88 3.99 -11.98
C THR A 100 -1.90 3.72 -10.85
N ALA A 101 -0.68 3.26 -11.16
CA ALA A 101 0.35 2.98 -10.17
C ALA A 101 0.87 4.26 -9.50
N ALA A 102 0.94 5.39 -10.22
CA ALA A 102 1.22 6.70 -9.63
C ALA A 102 0.13 7.08 -8.61
N GLY A 103 -1.14 6.82 -8.93
CA GLY A 103 -2.27 6.97 -7.99
C GLY A 103 -2.09 6.15 -6.71
N VAL A 104 -1.72 4.87 -6.84
CA VAL A 104 -1.42 4.00 -5.69
C VAL A 104 -0.29 4.59 -4.84
N ALA A 105 0.85 4.92 -5.47
CA ALA A 105 2.00 5.51 -4.79
C ALA A 105 1.62 6.83 -4.09
N TYR A 106 0.79 7.66 -4.70
CA TYR A 106 0.35 8.93 -4.14
C TYR A 106 -0.51 8.74 -2.90
N VAL A 107 -1.49 7.84 -2.96
CA VAL A 107 -2.42 7.57 -1.86
C VAL A 107 -1.72 6.93 -0.68
N ASP A 108 -0.76 6.03 -0.92
CA ASP A 108 0.05 5.38 0.11
C ASP A 108 1.29 6.19 0.51
N ARG A 109 1.53 7.32 -0.17
CA ARG A 109 2.66 8.25 0.02
C ARG A 109 4.00 7.54 -0.09
N LEU A 110 4.17 6.78 -1.16
CA LEU A 110 5.37 5.99 -1.43
C LEU A 110 6.24 6.69 -2.49
N PRO A 111 7.56 6.72 -2.31
CA PRO A 111 8.45 7.34 -3.27
C PRO A 111 8.69 6.39 -4.46
N VAL A 112 8.29 6.84 -5.64
CA VAL A 112 8.58 6.20 -6.93
C VAL A 112 8.88 7.30 -7.92
N LEU A 113 9.96 7.15 -8.70
CA LEU A 113 10.29 8.07 -9.78
C LEU A 113 9.75 7.53 -11.10
N PHE A 114 8.80 8.24 -11.70
CA PHE A 114 8.25 7.93 -13.00
C PHE A 114 8.97 8.75 -14.08
N LEU A 115 9.50 8.08 -15.10
CA LEU A 115 10.17 8.70 -16.24
C LEU A 115 9.49 8.27 -17.54
N ALA A 116 8.78 9.17 -18.22
CA ALA A 116 8.10 8.84 -19.47
C ALA A 116 8.67 9.65 -20.63
N GLY A 117 8.79 9.00 -21.79
CA GLY A 117 9.04 9.71 -23.04
C GLY A 117 7.93 10.71 -23.37
N ASP A 118 8.26 11.77 -24.09
CA ASP A 118 7.29 12.80 -24.52
C ASP A 118 7.47 13.17 -26.00
N THR A 119 6.59 14.06 -26.50
CA THR A 119 6.67 14.64 -27.85
C THR A 119 7.98 15.41 -28.06
N PHE A 120 8.25 15.83 -29.29
CA PHE A 120 9.44 16.62 -29.60
C PHE A 120 9.19 18.08 -29.26
N VAL A 121 10.10 18.72 -28.50
CA VAL A 121 9.97 20.15 -28.16
C VAL A 121 9.95 21.01 -29.42
N HIS A 122 10.76 20.64 -30.43
CA HIS A 122 10.82 21.40 -31.68
C HIS A 122 9.63 21.18 -32.63
N ARG A 123 8.78 20.16 -32.40
CA ARG A 123 7.53 19.87 -33.15
C ARG A 123 7.61 19.67 -34.67
N ILE A 124 8.79 19.73 -35.28
CA ILE A 124 8.99 19.46 -36.72
C ILE A 124 8.34 18.14 -37.18
N PRO A 125 8.40 17.01 -36.42
CA PRO A 125 7.81 15.76 -36.83
C PRO A 125 6.34 15.59 -36.42
N ASP A 126 5.69 16.64 -35.88
CA ASP A 126 4.34 16.52 -35.35
C ASP A 126 3.30 16.20 -36.46
N PRO A 127 2.25 15.41 -36.14
CA PRO A 127 2.12 14.65 -34.90
C PRO A 127 3.06 13.43 -34.91
N VAL A 128 3.74 13.19 -33.79
CA VAL A 128 4.59 12.00 -33.67
C VAL A 128 3.79 10.74 -33.39
N LEU A 129 4.35 9.59 -33.76
CA LEU A 129 3.78 8.30 -33.41
C LEU A 129 3.50 8.25 -31.89
N GLN A 130 2.32 7.75 -31.50
CA GLN A 130 1.83 7.67 -30.10
C GLN A 130 1.53 9.02 -29.40
N GLN A 131 1.56 10.15 -30.10
CA GLN A 131 1.05 11.43 -29.59
C GLN A 131 -0.48 11.45 -29.60
N ALA A 132 -1.09 11.94 -28.53
CA ALA A 132 -2.49 12.36 -28.54
C ALA A 132 -2.58 13.77 -29.16
N GLU A 133 -3.29 13.90 -30.29
CA GLU A 133 -3.48 15.18 -30.95
C GLU A 133 -4.55 16.03 -30.23
N THR A 134 -4.18 17.24 -29.83
CA THR A 134 -5.04 18.19 -29.12
C THR A 134 -5.35 19.39 -30.02
N PHE A 135 -6.63 19.65 -30.29
CA PHE A 135 -7.02 20.78 -31.15
C PHE A 135 -6.85 22.15 -30.47
N SER A 136 -6.89 22.19 -29.14
CA SER A 136 -6.95 23.43 -28.36
C SER A 136 -5.62 23.90 -27.80
N ASP A 137 -4.66 23.00 -27.56
CA ASP A 137 -3.39 23.32 -26.91
C ASP A 137 -2.31 22.30 -27.28
N PRO A 138 -1.32 22.66 -28.13
CA PRO A 138 -0.27 21.75 -28.57
C PRO A 138 0.81 21.46 -27.49
N SER A 139 0.70 22.03 -26.29
CA SER A 139 1.58 21.75 -25.15
C SER A 139 1.06 20.64 -24.23
N ILE A 140 -0.21 20.26 -24.37
CA ILE A 140 -0.82 19.19 -23.60
C ILE A 140 -0.46 17.85 -24.20
N THR A 141 -0.07 16.92 -23.35
CA THR A 141 0.27 15.54 -23.71
C THR A 141 -0.44 14.60 -22.76
N VAL A 142 -0.40 13.30 -23.03
CA VAL A 142 -0.96 12.32 -22.07
C VAL A 142 -0.21 12.30 -20.74
N ASN A 143 1.03 12.79 -20.69
CA ASN A 143 1.85 12.85 -19.48
C ASN A 143 1.31 13.88 -18.46
N ASP A 144 0.44 14.80 -18.90
CA ASP A 144 -0.27 15.72 -18.01
C ASP A 144 -1.27 14.98 -17.08
N ALA A 145 -1.68 13.76 -17.42
CA ALA A 145 -2.54 12.92 -16.59
C ALA A 145 -1.90 12.52 -15.24
N PHE A 146 -0.57 12.66 -15.10
CA PHE A 146 0.13 12.40 -13.84
C PHE A 146 -0.01 13.52 -12.82
N LYS A 147 -0.23 14.78 -13.24
CA LYS A 147 -0.31 15.95 -12.36
C LYS A 147 -1.20 15.76 -11.10
N PRO A 148 -2.40 15.16 -11.17
CA PRO A 148 -3.24 14.96 -9.98
C PRO A 148 -2.75 13.85 -9.03
N VAL A 149 -1.86 12.97 -9.49
CA VAL A 149 -1.44 11.76 -8.78
C VAL A 149 0.07 11.70 -8.54
N VAL A 150 0.75 12.84 -8.54
CA VAL A 150 2.15 12.96 -8.12
C VAL A 150 2.37 14.15 -7.19
N ARG A 151 3.45 14.09 -6.40
CA ARG A 151 3.87 15.17 -5.49
C ARG A 151 4.75 16.19 -6.18
N TYR A 152 5.52 15.74 -7.16
CA TYR A 152 6.36 16.56 -8.00
C TYR A 152 6.16 16.16 -9.46
N TRP A 153 5.88 17.13 -10.33
CA TRP A 153 5.69 16.92 -11.77
C TRP A 153 6.52 17.95 -12.50
N ASP A 154 7.30 17.52 -13.49
CA ASP A 154 8.00 18.43 -14.40
C ASP A 154 8.16 17.84 -15.81
N ARG A 155 8.43 18.69 -16.80
CA ARG A 155 8.75 18.33 -18.18
C ARG A 155 10.04 19.00 -18.59
N ILE A 156 11.04 18.19 -18.94
CA ILE A 156 12.38 18.65 -19.28
C ILE A 156 12.42 19.07 -20.76
N VAL A 157 12.12 20.34 -21.04
CA VAL A 157 12.17 20.94 -22.37
C VAL A 157 13.55 21.49 -22.76
N ALA A 158 14.50 21.54 -21.82
CA ALA A 158 15.91 21.86 -22.06
C ALA A 158 16.83 21.09 -21.08
N PRO A 159 18.05 20.67 -21.48
CA PRO A 159 18.93 19.84 -20.66
C PRO A 159 19.25 20.41 -19.26
N GLU A 160 19.50 21.72 -19.17
CA GLU A 160 19.89 22.41 -17.95
C GLU A 160 18.79 22.42 -16.87
N GLN A 161 17.53 22.12 -17.22
CA GLN A 161 16.43 22.04 -16.26
C GLN A 161 16.65 20.89 -15.25
N LEU A 162 17.35 19.82 -15.65
CA LEU A 162 17.70 18.72 -14.74
C LEU A 162 18.41 19.20 -13.46
N LEU A 163 19.18 20.28 -13.54
CA LEU A 163 19.92 20.86 -12.41
C LEU A 163 19.02 21.30 -11.25
N GLN A 164 17.74 21.59 -11.53
CA GLN A 164 16.75 21.96 -10.52
C GLN A 164 15.73 20.84 -10.30
N SER A 165 15.28 20.19 -11.37
CA SER A 165 14.17 19.25 -11.29
C SER A 165 14.51 17.98 -10.53
N LEU A 166 15.71 17.42 -10.73
CA LEU A 166 16.11 16.18 -10.07
C LEU A 166 16.34 16.36 -8.56
N PRO A 167 17.07 17.38 -8.08
CA PRO A 167 17.19 17.63 -6.64
C PRO A 167 15.84 17.87 -5.94
N HIS A 168 14.93 18.63 -6.57
CA HIS A 168 13.59 18.86 -6.00
C HIS A 168 12.73 17.60 -5.99
N ALA A 169 12.79 16.77 -7.03
CA ALA A 169 12.12 15.47 -7.06
C ALA A 169 12.61 14.56 -5.92
N VAL A 170 13.94 14.45 -5.73
CA VAL A 170 14.53 13.66 -4.64
C VAL A 170 14.11 14.22 -3.28
N SER A 171 14.20 15.52 -3.07
CA SER A 171 13.79 16.17 -1.82
C SER A 171 12.31 15.90 -1.51
N THR A 172 11.43 15.98 -2.51
CA THR A 172 9.99 15.72 -2.34
C THR A 172 9.72 14.26 -1.98
N MET A 173 10.41 13.33 -2.65
CA MET A 173 10.24 11.89 -2.40
C MET A 173 10.78 11.45 -1.03
N LEU A 174 11.81 12.13 -0.50
CA LEU A 174 12.43 11.78 0.79
C LEU A 174 11.86 12.52 2.00
N ASP A 175 11.21 13.66 1.79
CA ASP A 175 10.63 14.45 2.87
C ASP A 175 9.43 13.72 3.50
N PRO A 176 9.43 13.42 4.81
CA PRO A 176 8.36 12.64 5.43
C PRO A 176 6.96 13.26 5.37
N ALA A 177 6.84 14.59 5.20
CA ALA A 177 5.56 15.29 5.13
C ALA A 177 4.99 15.31 3.71
N THR A 178 5.85 15.44 2.70
CA THR A 178 5.46 15.55 1.28
C THR A 178 5.67 14.27 0.47
N CYS A 179 6.27 13.23 1.06
CA CYS A 179 6.57 11.96 0.41
C CYS A 179 5.41 11.43 -0.45
N GLY A 180 5.78 10.95 -1.63
CA GLY A 180 4.92 10.40 -2.66
C GLY A 180 5.68 10.39 -3.99
N PRO A 181 5.03 9.98 -5.08
CA PRO A 181 5.72 9.78 -6.35
C PRO A 181 6.10 11.10 -7.01
N ALA A 182 7.20 11.08 -7.77
CA ALA A 182 7.62 12.17 -8.64
C ALA A 182 7.56 11.71 -10.11
N PHE A 183 7.20 12.62 -11.02
CA PHE A 183 7.14 12.36 -12.45
C PHE A 183 7.98 13.38 -13.21
N ILE A 184 8.83 12.89 -14.10
CA ILE A 184 9.63 13.71 -15.01
C ILE A 184 9.36 13.25 -16.44
N SER A 185 8.79 14.16 -17.23
CA SER A 185 8.58 13.96 -18.66
C SER A 185 9.86 14.24 -19.45
N LEU A 186 10.15 13.38 -20.43
CA LEU A 186 11.39 13.41 -21.21
C LEU A 186 11.08 13.49 -22.72
N PRO A 187 10.94 14.69 -23.30
CA PRO A 187 10.89 14.89 -24.74
C PRO A 187 12.01 14.17 -25.49
N GLN A 188 11.66 13.51 -26.60
CA GLN A 188 12.57 12.63 -27.34
C GLN A 188 13.85 13.34 -27.84
N ASP A 189 13.70 14.54 -28.40
CA ASP A 189 14.82 15.38 -28.83
C ASP A 189 15.69 15.82 -27.65
N VAL A 190 15.07 16.28 -26.57
CA VAL A 190 15.80 16.80 -25.40
C VAL A 190 16.62 15.71 -24.72
N GLN A 191 16.14 14.46 -24.67
CA GLN A 191 16.93 13.34 -24.15
C GLN A 191 18.29 13.18 -24.86
N ALA A 192 18.36 13.47 -26.16
CA ALA A 192 19.57 13.34 -26.97
C ALA A 192 20.45 14.61 -26.99
N GLN A 193 19.91 15.77 -26.59
CA GLN A 193 20.67 17.02 -26.56
C GLN A 193 21.79 16.96 -25.51
N SER A 194 22.95 17.52 -25.85
CA SER A 194 24.09 17.63 -24.95
C SER A 194 24.18 19.01 -24.30
N PHE A 195 24.59 19.04 -23.04
CA PHE A 195 24.87 20.26 -22.30
C PHE A 195 26.15 20.09 -21.47
N ASP A 196 26.83 21.20 -21.20
CA ASP A 196 28.05 21.22 -20.40
C ASP A 196 27.66 21.34 -18.91
N PHE A 197 27.28 20.20 -18.31
CA PHE A 197 26.81 20.13 -16.93
C PHE A 197 27.95 20.41 -15.93
N PRO A 198 27.70 21.14 -14.82
CA PRO A 198 28.65 21.22 -13.70
C PRO A 198 29.04 19.83 -13.20
N GLU A 199 30.35 19.55 -13.08
CA GLU A 199 30.82 18.25 -12.53
C GLU A 199 30.26 17.97 -11.12
N VAL A 200 30.16 19.03 -10.29
CA VAL A 200 29.61 18.96 -8.91
C VAL A 200 28.16 18.44 -8.84
N PHE A 201 27.41 18.51 -9.93
CA PHE A 201 26.04 17.95 -9.98
C PHE A 201 26.02 16.41 -9.89
N PHE A 202 27.16 15.77 -10.15
CA PHE A 202 27.33 14.32 -10.11
C PHE A 202 28.18 13.86 -8.92
N ASP A 203 28.50 14.76 -7.99
CA ASP A 203 29.13 14.39 -6.73
C ASP A 203 28.20 13.47 -5.94
N GLU A 204 28.78 12.53 -5.20
CA GLU A 204 28.00 11.62 -4.37
C GLU A 204 27.22 12.41 -3.29
N VAL A 205 25.92 12.16 -3.21
CA VAL A 205 25.05 12.75 -2.17
C VAL A 205 24.52 11.63 -1.29
N VAL A 206 24.81 11.70 0.00
CA VAL A 206 24.35 10.72 0.99
C VAL A 206 23.16 11.31 1.76
N HIS A 207 22.00 10.69 1.57
CA HIS A 207 20.74 11.11 2.18
C HIS A 207 20.47 10.41 3.52
N THR A 208 19.66 11.06 4.35
CA THR A 208 19.07 10.49 5.58
C THR A 208 17.62 10.92 5.68
N ILE A 209 16.73 10.02 6.13
CA ILE A 209 15.33 10.39 6.40
C ILE A 209 15.27 11.25 7.68
N LEU A 210 14.75 12.47 7.54
CA LEU A 210 14.63 13.42 8.64
C LEU A 210 13.53 12.98 9.62
N ARG A 211 13.69 13.34 10.90
CA ARG A 211 12.71 13.10 11.96
C ARG A 211 12.30 14.43 12.61
N PRO A 212 11.33 15.17 12.04
CA PRO A 212 10.91 16.46 12.59
C PRO A 212 10.30 16.31 13.98
N ARG A 213 10.58 17.27 14.86
CA ARG A 213 10.02 17.37 16.22
C ARG A 213 8.86 18.36 16.24
N ALA A 214 7.93 18.18 17.17
CA ALA A 214 6.74 19.01 17.30
C ALA A 214 7.06 20.40 17.87
N ASP A 215 6.17 21.36 17.62
CA ASP A 215 6.14 22.59 18.41
C ASP A 215 5.90 22.26 19.89
N ALA A 216 6.67 22.88 20.78
CA ALA A 216 6.63 22.57 22.21
C ALA A 216 5.24 22.78 22.83
N SER A 217 4.48 23.77 22.36
CA SER A 217 3.13 24.07 22.87
C SER A 217 2.07 23.10 22.34
N GLU A 218 2.22 22.58 21.13
CA GLU A 218 1.41 21.49 20.57
C GLU A 218 1.60 20.21 21.40
N LEU A 219 2.86 19.85 21.65
CA LEU A 219 3.23 18.67 22.45
C LEU A 219 2.74 18.78 23.90
N GLU A 220 2.94 19.92 24.55
CA GLU A 220 2.50 20.15 25.94
C GLU A 220 0.97 19.97 26.07
N ARG A 221 0.19 20.53 25.13
CA ARG A 221 -1.28 20.37 25.11
C ARG A 221 -1.70 18.91 24.92
N ALA A 222 -1.00 18.17 24.06
CA ALA A 222 -1.23 16.74 23.85
C ALA A 222 -0.94 15.94 25.14
N ILE A 223 0.20 16.16 25.79
CA ILE A 223 0.58 15.51 27.05
C ILE A 223 -0.44 15.82 28.15
N LYS A 224 -0.84 17.08 28.31
CA LYS A 224 -1.85 17.49 29.31
C LYS A 224 -3.19 16.79 29.06
N THR A 225 -3.60 16.68 27.80
CA THR A 225 -4.83 15.97 27.41
C THR A 225 -4.75 14.49 27.73
N LEU A 226 -3.62 13.85 27.40
CA LEU A 226 -3.42 12.42 27.64
C LEU A 226 -3.37 12.09 29.14
N LYS A 227 -2.73 12.94 29.97
CA LYS A 227 -2.71 12.76 31.44
C LYS A 227 -4.10 12.77 32.09
N GLN A 228 -5.09 13.37 31.44
CA GLN A 228 -6.48 13.44 31.93
C GLN A 228 -7.34 12.26 31.43
N ALA A 229 -6.81 11.43 30.52
CA ALA A 229 -7.54 10.31 29.94
C ALA A 229 -7.80 9.21 30.98
N LYS A 230 -9.02 8.68 30.97
CA LYS A 230 -9.42 7.50 31.76
C LYS A 230 -9.40 6.23 30.92
N ARG A 231 -9.68 6.34 29.62
CA ARG A 231 -9.70 5.24 28.65
C ARG A 231 -8.94 5.67 27.39
N PRO A 232 -7.62 5.92 27.50
CA PRO A 232 -6.82 6.28 26.36
C PRO A 232 -6.71 5.10 25.39
N LEU A 233 -6.67 5.38 24.09
CA LEU A 233 -6.48 4.37 23.05
C LEU A 233 -5.45 4.87 22.03
N ILE A 234 -4.55 4.01 21.59
CA ILE A 234 -3.66 4.29 20.47
C ILE A 234 -4.27 3.73 19.19
N ILE A 235 -4.34 4.54 18.13
CA ILE A 235 -4.55 4.05 16.76
C ILE A 235 -3.23 4.17 16.02
N CYS A 236 -2.60 3.05 15.69
CA CYS A 236 -1.37 3.05 14.90
C CYS A 236 -1.68 2.88 13.41
N GLY A 237 -1.19 3.82 12.60
CA GLY A 237 -1.22 3.74 11.13
C GLY A 237 0.16 3.46 10.53
N GLY A 238 0.22 3.42 9.20
CA GLY A 238 1.46 3.12 8.47
C GLY A 238 2.62 4.10 8.73
N GLY A 239 2.35 5.30 9.24
CA GLY A 239 3.40 6.23 9.67
C GLY A 239 4.28 5.68 10.80
N VAL A 240 3.84 4.69 11.57
CA VAL A 240 4.69 3.98 12.54
C VAL A 240 5.80 3.21 11.82
N HIS A 241 5.47 2.47 10.75
CA HIS A 241 6.45 1.74 9.94
C HIS A 241 7.43 2.67 9.24
N TYR A 242 6.94 3.76 8.65
CA TYR A 242 7.81 4.72 7.97
C TYR A 242 8.70 5.50 8.94
N SER A 243 8.26 5.62 10.21
CA SER A 243 9.07 6.15 11.30
C SER A 243 9.98 5.10 11.92
N LEU A 244 9.91 3.81 11.56
CA LEU A 244 10.64 2.73 12.24
C LEU A 244 10.43 2.74 13.77
N ALA A 245 9.21 3.11 14.20
CA ALA A 245 8.88 3.42 15.58
C ALA A 245 8.27 2.24 16.35
N GLU A 246 8.36 1.02 15.83
CA GLU A 246 7.64 -0.14 16.38
C GLU A 246 8.14 -0.52 17.78
N LYS A 247 9.45 -0.35 18.03
CA LYS A 247 10.02 -0.53 19.37
C LYS A 247 9.48 0.53 20.34
N GLN A 248 9.52 1.80 19.95
CA GLN A 248 9.02 2.92 20.75
C GLN A 248 7.51 2.77 21.04
N LEU A 249 6.73 2.30 20.06
CA LEU A 249 5.30 2.00 20.23
C LEU A 249 5.08 0.93 21.30
N ALA A 250 5.79 -0.20 21.21
CA ALA A 250 5.65 -1.31 22.18
C ALA A 250 6.03 -0.88 23.61
N GLU A 251 7.15 -0.15 23.74
CA GLU A 251 7.63 0.37 25.02
C GLU A 251 6.67 1.42 25.61
N PHE A 252 6.18 2.36 24.79
CA PHE A 252 5.23 3.38 25.20
C PHE A 252 3.90 2.77 25.66
N ALA A 253 3.34 1.86 24.84
CA ALA A 253 2.09 1.17 25.17
C ALA A 253 2.21 0.42 26.50
N THR A 254 3.29 -0.35 26.67
CA THR A 254 3.55 -1.12 27.89
C THR A 254 3.72 -0.22 29.12
N LYS A 255 4.56 0.80 29.03
CA LYS A 255 4.87 1.70 30.15
C LYS A 255 3.62 2.46 30.62
N HIS A 256 2.82 2.96 29.68
CA HIS A 256 1.64 3.76 29.97
C HIS A 256 0.34 2.95 30.01
N ASN A 257 0.42 1.62 29.83
CA ASN A 257 -0.70 0.67 29.87
C ASN A 257 -1.85 1.05 28.92
N ILE A 258 -1.53 1.49 27.70
CA ILE A 258 -2.52 1.95 26.71
C ILE A 258 -2.74 0.87 25.65
N PRO A 259 -3.97 0.35 25.48
CA PRO A 259 -4.30 -0.53 24.37
C PRO A 259 -4.02 0.10 23.00
N VAL A 260 -3.60 -0.71 22.05
CA VAL A 260 -3.23 -0.31 20.69
C VAL A 260 -4.16 -1.03 19.71
N VAL A 261 -4.83 -0.26 18.85
CA VAL A 261 -5.55 -0.79 17.69
C VAL A 261 -4.86 -0.35 16.41
N GLU A 262 -4.97 -1.17 15.38
CA GLU A 262 -4.21 -1.01 14.14
C GLU A 262 -5.14 -0.59 13.00
N THR A 263 -4.69 0.36 12.16
CA THR A 263 -5.29 0.49 10.82
C THR A 263 -4.74 -0.61 9.91
N VAL A 264 -5.38 -0.86 8.77
CA VAL A 264 -4.86 -1.82 7.77
C VAL A 264 -3.39 -1.52 7.40
N ALA A 265 -3.04 -0.24 7.24
CA ALA A 265 -1.69 0.18 6.91
C ALA A 265 -0.71 0.15 8.11
N GLY A 266 -1.22 0.13 9.35
CA GLY A 266 -0.41 0.02 10.56
C GLY A 266 -0.34 -1.40 11.13
N LYS A 267 -1.01 -2.36 10.50
CA LYS A 267 -1.01 -3.75 10.95
C LYS A 267 0.42 -4.31 10.95
N ALA A 268 0.74 -5.09 11.99
CA ALA A 268 2.09 -5.57 12.26
C ALA A 268 3.09 -4.47 12.71
N SER A 269 2.62 -3.29 13.11
CA SER A 269 3.41 -2.34 13.92
C SER A 269 3.62 -2.84 15.36
N LEU A 270 2.78 -3.79 15.78
CA LEU A 270 2.92 -4.50 17.04
C LEU A 270 2.71 -5.99 16.78
N LEU A 271 3.43 -6.86 17.50
CA LEU A 271 3.23 -8.31 17.35
C LEU A 271 1.84 -8.70 17.85
N ALA A 272 1.23 -9.70 17.22
CA ALA A 272 -0.08 -10.21 17.63
C ALA A 272 -0.08 -10.75 19.09
N ALA A 273 1.08 -11.22 19.56
CA ALA A 273 1.25 -11.72 20.93
C ALA A 273 1.43 -10.60 21.99
N HIS A 274 1.54 -9.33 21.59
CA HIS A 274 1.71 -8.25 22.56
C HIS A 274 0.42 -8.07 23.39
N PRO A 275 0.49 -8.00 24.73
CA PRO A 275 -0.69 -8.03 25.61
C PRO A 275 -1.61 -6.80 25.50
N LEU A 276 -1.15 -5.75 24.81
CA LEU A 276 -1.89 -4.52 24.53
C LEU A 276 -2.28 -4.38 23.04
N ASN A 277 -1.98 -5.37 22.19
CA ASN A 277 -2.52 -5.37 20.83
C ASN A 277 -4.00 -5.76 20.90
N ALA A 278 -4.86 -4.83 20.50
CA ALA A 278 -6.31 -4.98 20.55
C ALA A 278 -6.95 -5.32 19.19
N GLY A 279 -6.12 -5.52 18.15
CA GLY A 279 -6.53 -5.92 16.82
C GLY A 279 -6.84 -4.75 15.88
N PRO A 280 -7.31 -5.07 14.66
CA PRO A 280 -7.59 -4.07 13.64
C PRO A 280 -8.89 -3.31 13.90
N VAL A 281 -8.90 -1.99 13.71
CA VAL A 281 -10.09 -1.12 13.85
C VAL A 281 -10.73 -0.80 12.50
N GLY A 282 -12.05 -0.61 12.50
CA GLY A 282 -12.80 -0.11 11.36
C GLY A 282 -13.78 -1.11 10.74
N VAL A 283 -14.22 -0.80 9.51
CA VAL A 283 -15.18 -1.58 8.70
C VAL A 283 -14.66 -2.99 8.42
N THR A 284 -13.38 -3.10 8.09
CA THR A 284 -12.66 -4.38 7.94
C THR A 284 -11.95 -4.81 9.23
N GLY A 285 -12.24 -4.15 10.34
CA GLY A 285 -11.67 -4.43 11.65
C GLY A 285 -12.47 -5.46 12.43
N CYS A 286 -12.12 -5.61 13.70
CA CYS A 286 -12.70 -6.57 14.63
C CYS A 286 -13.57 -5.90 15.70
N GLU A 287 -14.45 -6.68 16.32
CA GLU A 287 -15.31 -6.24 17.42
C GLU A 287 -14.50 -5.71 18.61
N SER A 288 -13.35 -6.33 18.92
CA SER A 288 -12.47 -5.92 20.01
C SER A 288 -12.01 -4.47 19.85
N ALA A 289 -11.38 -4.16 18.71
CA ALA A 289 -10.88 -2.83 18.43
C ALA A 289 -12.01 -1.80 18.33
N ASN A 290 -13.13 -2.13 17.68
CA ASN A 290 -14.26 -1.22 17.51
C ASN A 290 -14.96 -0.90 18.84
N THR A 291 -15.08 -1.89 19.73
CA THR A 291 -15.64 -1.70 21.08
C THR A 291 -14.77 -0.77 21.92
N LEU A 292 -13.45 -0.98 21.91
CA LEU A 292 -12.52 -0.11 22.64
C LEU A 292 -12.50 1.31 22.06
N ALA A 293 -12.50 1.43 20.74
CA ALA A 293 -12.54 2.71 20.03
C ALA A 293 -13.80 3.52 20.35
N GLY A 294 -14.97 2.88 20.41
CA GLY A 294 -16.22 3.56 20.77
C GLY A 294 -16.31 3.98 22.25
N GLN A 295 -15.51 3.38 23.13
CA GLN A 295 -15.48 3.71 24.56
C GLN A 295 -14.36 4.68 24.95
N ALA A 296 -13.35 4.86 24.09
CA ALA A 296 -12.20 5.71 24.36
C ALA A 296 -12.62 7.18 24.62
N ASP A 297 -11.94 7.84 25.56
CA ASP A 297 -12.13 9.27 25.82
C ASP A 297 -11.04 10.15 25.21
N VAL A 298 -9.84 9.60 25.03
CA VAL A 298 -8.73 10.21 24.30
C VAL A 298 -8.12 9.19 23.34
N VAL A 299 -8.04 9.54 22.07
CA VAL A 299 -7.38 8.75 21.03
C VAL A 299 -6.06 9.40 20.65
N LEU A 300 -4.96 8.66 20.80
CA LEU A 300 -3.65 9.01 20.27
C LEU A 300 -3.49 8.36 18.89
N ALA A 301 -3.72 9.15 17.84
CA ALA A 301 -3.66 8.73 16.45
C ALA A 301 -2.23 8.92 15.92
N LEU A 302 -1.48 7.82 15.78
CA LEU A 302 -0.07 7.82 15.39
C LEU A 302 0.09 7.48 13.91
N GLY A 303 0.60 8.43 13.12
CA GLY A 303 0.97 8.18 11.72
C GLY A 303 -0.21 7.70 10.85
N THR A 304 -1.43 8.14 11.18
CA THR A 304 -2.67 7.71 10.52
C THR A 304 -3.43 8.89 9.95
N ARG A 305 -4.15 8.63 8.86
CA ARG A 305 -5.01 9.60 8.15
C ARG A 305 -6.45 9.60 8.67
N LEU A 306 -6.80 8.65 9.56
CA LEU A 306 -8.17 8.41 10.07
C LEU A 306 -9.19 8.29 8.94
N GLN A 307 -8.93 7.38 8.00
CA GLN A 307 -9.79 7.17 6.82
C GLN A 307 -11.17 6.62 7.20
N ASP A 308 -12.11 6.76 6.26
CA ASP A 308 -13.49 6.28 6.33
C ASP A 308 -13.60 4.85 6.90
N PHE A 309 -12.84 3.92 6.34
CA PHE A 309 -12.84 2.52 6.80
C PHE A 309 -12.33 2.39 8.23
N THR A 310 -11.26 3.10 8.61
CA THR A 310 -10.70 3.07 9.98
C THR A 310 -11.70 3.57 11.02
N THR A 311 -12.54 4.55 10.68
CA THR A 311 -13.45 5.20 11.64
C THR A 311 -14.89 4.68 11.57
N GLY A 312 -15.17 3.73 10.67
CA GLY A 312 -16.52 3.26 10.39
C GLY A 312 -17.41 4.41 9.91
N SER A 313 -16.91 5.22 8.96
CA SER A 313 -17.54 6.47 8.54
C SER A 313 -17.87 7.38 9.71
N TRP A 314 -16.95 7.46 10.68
CA TRP A 314 -17.09 8.24 11.92
C TRP A 314 -18.17 7.79 12.90
N THR A 315 -18.78 6.63 12.68
CA THR A 315 -19.78 6.08 13.62
C THR A 315 -19.17 5.35 14.81
N ILE A 316 -17.94 4.83 14.68
CA ILE A 316 -17.24 4.21 15.82
C ILE A 316 -17.01 5.25 16.92
N PHE A 317 -16.68 6.48 16.53
CA PHE A 317 -16.40 7.58 17.44
C PHE A 317 -17.59 8.52 17.63
N SER A 318 -18.81 7.97 17.75
CA SER A 318 -20.05 8.74 17.88
C SER A 318 -20.11 9.63 19.12
N ASN A 319 -19.31 9.34 20.15
CA ASN A 319 -19.16 10.21 21.32
C ASN A 319 -18.34 11.47 20.94
N GLU A 320 -19.03 12.60 20.81
CA GLU A 320 -18.43 13.89 20.46
C GLU A 320 -17.42 14.41 21.49
N GLN A 321 -17.48 13.93 22.74
CA GLN A 321 -16.52 14.32 23.78
C GLN A 321 -15.15 13.66 23.62
N THR A 322 -15.03 12.62 22.79
CA THR A 322 -13.76 11.94 22.51
C THR A 322 -12.78 12.93 21.89
N LYS A 323 -11.60 13.07 22.49
CA LYS A 323 -10.54 13.94 21.99
C LYS A 323 -9.56 13.14 21.15
N PHE A 324 -9.09 13.72 20.06
CA PHE A 324 -8.05 13.13 19.21
C PHE A 324 -6.75 13.92 19.35
N ILE A 325 -5.63 13.23 19.48
CA ILE A 325 -4.29 13.77 19.35
C ILE A 325 -3.72 13.18 18.06
N GLY A 326 -3.49 14.02 17.06
CA GLY A 326 -3.03 13.60 15.74
C GLY A 326 -1.54 13.79 15.59
N VAL A 327 -0.76 12.71 15.63
CA VAL A 327 0.69 12.71 15.41
C VAL A 327 0.97 12.36 13.95
N ASN A 328 1.42 13.33 13.16
CA ASN A 328 1.80 13.12 11.77
C ASN A 328 2.87 14.15 11.35
N THR A 329 3.76 13.77 10.43
CA THR A 329 4.76 14.66 9.85
C THR A 329 4.15 15.75 8.96
N ALA A 330 3.03 15.44 8.30
CA ALA A 330 2.26 16.40 7.52
C ALA A 330 1.16 17.04 8.38
N ARG A 331 1.18 18.38 8.49
CA ARG A 331 0.13 19.14 9.18
C ARG A 331 -1.26 18.86 8.62
N PHE A 332 -1.37 18.62 7.31
CA PHE A 332 -2.63 18.27 6.63
C PHE A 332 -3.34 17.07 7.28
N ASP A 333 -2.59 16.10 7.82
CA ASP A 333 -3.19 14.94 8.49
C ASP A 333 -3.32 15.12 10.00
N ALA A 334 -2.35 15.80 10.63
CA ALA A 334 -2.33 16.02 12.08
C ALA A 334 -3.56 16.79 12.60
N VAL A 335 -4.17 17.64 11.76
CA VAL A 335 -5.31 18.50 12.15
C VAL A 335 -6.68 17.88 11.88
N LYS A 336 -6.76 16.79 11.11
CA LYS A 336 -8.03 16.23 10.65
C LYS A 336 -8.95 15.88 11.81
N HIS A 337 -10.25 16.10 11.59
CA HIS A 337 -11.31 15.77 12.53
C HIS A 337 -11.13 16.46 13.88
N ARG A 338 -10.68 17.72 13.83
CA ARG A 338 -10.43 18.57 14.99
C ARG A 338 -9.44 17.96 15.99
N SER A 339 -8.51 17.16 15.51
CA SER A 339 -7.43 16.61 16.33
C SER A 339 -6.59 17.75 16.92
N LEU A 340 -6.10 17.56 18.14
CA LEU A 340 -4.99 18.33 18.69
C LEU A 340 -3.74 17.96 17.88
N PRO A 341 -3.21 18.85 17.04
CA PRO A 341 -2.13 18.48 16.13
C PRO A 341 -0.82 18.37 16.90
N VAL A 342 -0.05 17.33 16.57
CA VAL A 342 1.35 17.16 16.93
C VAL A 342 2.10 16.90 15.62
N VAL A 343 2.62 17.96 15.01
CA VAL A 343 3.27 17.84 13.69
C VAL A 343 4.71 17.37 13.84
N ALA A 344 4.91 16.05 13.82
CA ALA A 344 6.20 15.43 14.11
C ALA A 344 6.29 13.98 13.60
N ASP A 345 7.51 13.47 13.59
CA ASP A 345 7.80 12.05 13.43
C ASP A 345 7.32 11.24 14.65
N VAL A 346 6.83 10.03 14.42
CA VAL A 346 6.20 9.21 15.48
C VAL A 346 7.23 8.76 16.53
N SER A 347 8.40 8.29 16.11
CA SER A 347 9.43 7.76 17.03
C SER A 347 9.84 8.82 18.06
N VAL A 348 10.26 10.00 17.60
CA VAL A 348 10.71 11.08 18.48
C VAL A 348 9.57 11.61 19.37
N THR A 349 8.34 11.63 18.84
CA THR A 349 7.16 12.03 19.63
C THR A 349 6.90 11.06 20.78
N LEU A 350 6.96 9.75 20.53
CA LEU A 350 6.76 8.74 21.56
C LEU A 350 7.85 8.80 22.64
N GLU A 351 9.10 9.04 22.25
CA GLU A 351 10.21 9.24 23.20
C GLU A 351 9.97 10.46 24.10
N GLU A 352 9.59 11.60 23.52
CA GLU A 352 9.33 12.83 24.28
C GLU A 352 8.10 12.72 25.19
N MET A 353 7.01 12.14 24.67
CA MET A 353 5.82 11.87 25.47
C MET A 353 6.14 10.89 26.61
N THR A 354 6.97 9.87 26.37
CA THR A 354 7.43 8.92 27.40
C THR A 354 8.13 9.62 28.57
N VAL A 355 8.97 10.62 28.27
CA VAL A 355 9.66 11.43 29.28
C VAL A 355 8.66 12.31 30.03
N ALA A 356 7.81 13.04 29.31
CA ALA A 356 6.92 14.04 29.91
C ALA A 356 5.73 13.45 30.68
N LEU A 357 5.27 12.25 30.30
CA LEU A 357 4.27 11.49 31.06
C LEU A 357 4.87 10.88 32.34
N ALA A 358 6.19 10.70 32.40
CA ALA A 358 6.90 10.09 33.53
C ALA A 358 6.28 8.73 33.92
N ASN A 359 5.72 8.62 35.13
CA ASN A 359 5.10 7.40 35.68
C ASN A 359 3.59 7.33 35.48
N TRP A 360 2.99 8.31 34.78
CA TRP A 360 1.57 8.24 34.46
C TRP A 360 1.29 6.98 33.63
N ARG A 361 0.19 6.29 33.92
CA ARG A 361 -0.29 5.14 33.15
C ARG A 361 -1.80 5.02 33.31
N ALA A 362 -2.47 4.44 32.32
CA ALA A 362 -3.90 4.16 32.35
C ALA A 362 -4.22 3.07 33.39
N ASP A 363 -5.46 3.10 33.88
CA ASP A 363 -5.97 2.16 34.86
C ASP A 363 -5.97 0.71 34.33
N ASP A 364 -5.65 -0.26 35.19
CA ASP A 364 -5.58 -1.68 34.80
C ASP A 364 -6.92 -2.25 34.35
N SER A 365 -8.05 -1.68 34.79
CA SER A 365 -9.38 -2.09 34.33
C SER A 365 -9.53 -1.91 32.82
N TRP A 366 -8.86 -0.91 32.23
CA TRP A 366 -8.94 -0.63 30.80
C TRP A 366 -8.19 -1.67 29.97
N SER A 367 -6.94 -2.00 30.34
CA SER A 367 -6.18 -3.03 29.65
C SER A 367 -6.75 -4.45 29.88
N LYS A 368 -7.34 -4.72 31.04
CA LYS A 368 -8.09 -5.97 31.28
C LYS A 368 -9.31 -6.12 30.39
N LEU A 369 -10.07 -5.04 30.17
CA LEU A 369 -11.18 -5.04 29.22
C LEU A 369 -10.67 -5.34 27.80
N ALA A 370 -9.59 -4.67 27.36
CA ALA A 370 -9.01 -4.92 26.05
C ALA A 370 -8.58 -6.39 25.88
N GLN A 371 -7.92 -6.99 26.87
CA GLN A 371 -7.54 -8.40 26.84
C GLN A 371 -8.75 -9.35 26.77
N SER A 372 -9.83 -9.02 27.48
CA SER A 372 -11.11 -9.76 27.41
C SER A 372 -11.69 -9.72 26.00
N GLU A 373 -11.76 -8.54 25.39
CA GLU A 373 -12.31 -8.40 24.04
C GLU A 373 -11.44 -9.10 22.97
N VAL A 374 -10.12 -9.02 23.10
CA VAL A 374 -9.19 -9.75 22.21
C VAL A 374 -9.37 -11.25 22.33
N ALA A 375 -9.56 -11.79 23.54
CA ALA A 375 -9.78 -13.21 23.74
C ALA A 375 -11.06 -13.70 23.06
N LYS A 376 -12.17 -12.94 23.15
CA LYS A 376 -13.42 -13.24 22.44
C LYS A 376 -13.20 -13.25 20.93
N TYR A 377 -12.53 -12.21 20.43
CA TYR A 377 -12.22 -12.06 19.02
C TYR A 377 -11.34 -13.21 18.49
N HIS A 378 -10.27 -13.57 19.19
CA HIS A 378 -9.42 -14.70 18.79
C HIS A 378 -10.19 -16.01 18.77
N SER A 379 -11.07 -16.25 19.76
CA SER A 379 -11.94 -17.43 19.78
C SER A 379 -12.89 -17.46 18.59
N TYR A 380 -13.43 -16.30 18.17
CA TYR A 380 -14.26 -16.20 16.97
C TYR A 380 -13.47 -16.57 15.71
N ILE A 381 -12.28 -15.96 15.52
CA ILE A 381 -11.41 -16.24 14.37
C ILE A 381 -10.98 -17.71 14.33
N ASP A 382 -10.58 -18.29 15.46
CA ASP A 382 -10.21 -19.72 15.54
C ASP A 382 -11.40 -20.63 15.19
N GLY A 383 -12.62 -20.22 15.55
CA GLY A 383 -13.86 -20.92 15.23
C GLY A 383 -14.15 -20.95 13.73
N ILE A 384 -14.11 -19.80 13.05
CA ILE A 384 -14.39 -19.70 11.61
C ILE A 384 -13.25 -20.23 10.74
N ALA A 385 -12.01 -20.25 11.25
CA ALA A 385 -10.83 -20.80 10.58
C ALA A 385 -10.65 -22.31 10.81
N LYS A 386 -11.55 -22.95 11.57
CA LYS A 386 -11.52 -24.38 11.84
C LYS A 386 -11.65 -25.16 10.53
N LYS A 387 -10.85 -26.22 10.40
CA LYS A 387 -10.91 -27.13 9.24
C LYS A 387 -12.29 -27.78 9.15
N ASP A 388 -12.91 -27.66 7.99
CA ASP A 388 -14.12 -28.38 7.61
C ASP A 388 -14.02 -28.73 6.12
N SER A 389 -13.88 -30.02 5.83
CA SER A 389 -13.78 -30.54 4.46
C SER A 389 -15.13 -30.97 3.88
N SER A 390 -16.24 -30.74 4.60
CA SER A 390 -17.59 -31.08 4.12
C SER A 390 -18.19 -30.03 3.16
N LYS A 391 -17.56 -28.85 3.08
CA LYS A 391 -17.98 -27.71 2.24
C LYS A 391 -16.77 -27.15 1.48
N LEU A 392 -17.04 -26.22 0.56
CA LEU A 392 -15.99 -25.41 -0.04
C LEU A 392 -15.24 -24.62 1.04
N ALA A 393 -13.94 -24.43 0.84
CA ALA A 393 -13.10 -23.64 1.74
C ALA A 393 -13.62 -22.21 1.86
N THR A 394 -13.53 -21.62 3.06
CA THR A 394 -13.76 -20.18 3.25
C THR A 394 -12.43 -19.41 3.21
N TYR A 395 -12.48 -18.11 2.96
CA TYR A 395 -11.29 -17.27 3.06
C TYR A 395 -10.65 -17.34 4.46
N ALA A 396 -11.46 -17.35 5.52
CA ALA A 396 -10.98 -17.48 6.89
C ALA A 396 -10.20 -18.78 7.14
N GLN A 397 -10.63 -19.91 6.54
CA GLN A 397 -9.89 -21.16 6.62
C GLN A 397 -8.57 -21.11 5.84
N VAL A 398 -8.55 -20.49 4.64
CA VAL A 398 -7.34 -20.29 3.85
C VAL A 398 -6.32 -19.44 4.61
N VAL A 399 -6.76 -18.29 5.15
CA VAL A 399 -5.92 -17.44 6.00
C VAL A 399 -5.46 -18.20 7.24
N GLY A 400 -6.33 -18.99 7.86
CA GLY A 400 -5.99 -19.83 9.02
C GLY A 400 -4.91 -20.87 8.74
N VAL A 401 -4.86 -21.46 7.54
CA VAL A 401 -3.73 -22.33 7.14
C VAL A 401 -2.44 -21.53 7.10
N ALA A 402 -2.46 -20.39 6.41
CA ALA A 402 -1.27 -19.58 6.26
C ALA A 402 -0.76 -19.05 7.62
N ASP A 403 -1.65 -18.60 8.50
CA ASP A 403 -1.33 -18.14 9.86
C ASP A 403 -0.66 -19.23 10.71
N ARG A 404 -1.23 -20.44 10.71
CA ARG A 404 -0.65 -21.60 11.40
C ARG A 404 0.75 -21.94 10.88
N LEU A 405 0.92 -21.94 9.56
CA LEU A 405 2.19 -22.26 8.89
C LEU A 405 3.17 -21.07 8.83
N ALA A 406 2.76 -19.87 9.24
CA ALA A 406 3.59 -18.68 9.15
C ALA A 406 4.87 -18.85 9.99
N GLN A 407 5.99 -18.38 9.47
CA GLN A 407 7.28 -18.36 10.11
C GLN A 407 7.67 -16.92 10.43
N VAL A 408 8.59 -16.76 11.39
CA VAL A 408 9.19 -15.44 11.67
C VAL A 408 9.86 -14.94 10.38
N GLY A 409 9.53 -13.70 10.00
CA GLY A 409 10.05 -13.08 8.79
C GLY A 409 9.20 -13.29 7.53
N ASP A 410 8.14 -14.12 7.54
CA ASP A 410 7.21 -14.15 6.41
C ASP A 410 6.57 -12.78 6.16
N TYR A 411 6.26 -12.48 4.91
CA TYR A 411 5.61 -11.23 4.50
C TYR A 411 4.33 -11.54 3.74
N ALA A 412 3.18 -11.31 4.38
CA ALA A 412 1.87 -11.52 3.76
C ALA A 412 1.45 -10.26 3.00
N LEU A 413 1.07 -10.41 1.72
CA LEU A 413 0.70 -9.30 0.85
C LEU A 413 -0.65 -9.54 0.17
N THR A 414 -1.49 -8.51 0.14
CA THR A 414 -2.75 -8.44 -0.62
C THR A 414 -3.05 -6.98 -1.04
N ALA A 415 -4.15 -6.72 -1.78
CA ALA A 415 -4.61 -5.36 -2.06
C ALA A 415 -6.12 -5.20 -1.97
N ALA A 416 -6.86 -5.94 -2.79
CA ALA A 416 -8.28 -5.71 -3.00
C ALA A 416 -9.11 -6.99 -2.83
N GLY A 417 -10.44 -6.86 -2.96
CA GLY A 417 -11.35 -7.98 -2.85
C GLY A 417 -11.66 -8.37 -1.40
N GLY A 418 -11.78 -9.68 -1.15
CA GLY A 418 -12.10 -10.21 0.18
C GLY A 418 -10.92 -10.21 1.16
N PHE A 419 -9.71 -10.47 0.66
CA PHE A 419 -8.51 -10.62 1.50
C PHE A 419 -8.17 -9.42 2.40
N PRO A 420 -8.43 -8.16 2.05
CA PRO A 420 -8.25 -7.04 2.97
C PRO A 420 -9.00 -7.20 4.29
N GLY A 421 -10.23 -7.72 4.29
CA GLY A 421 -10.95 -8.01 5.53
C GLY A 421 -10.42 -9.26 6.22
N GLU A 422 -10.17 -10.30 5.43
CA GLU A 422 -9.86 -11.65 5.91
C GLU A 422 -8.46 -11.74 6.51
N LEU A 423 -7.45 -11.15 5.87
CA LEU A 423 -6.08 -11.10 6.42
C LEU A 423 -5.93 -10.05 7.52
N ASN A 424 -6.59 -8.89 7.39
CA ASN A 424 -6.52 -7.86 8.43
C ASN A 424 -6.98 -8.43 9.78
N ASN A 425 -7.98 -9.31 9.75
CA ASN A 425 -8.42 -10.05 10.93
C ASN A 425 -7.61 -11.33 11.21
N GLY A 426 -7.49 -12.23 10.23
CA GLY A 426 -7.00 -13.58 10.43
C GLY A 426 -5.48 -13.73 10.50
N TRP A 427 -4.71 -12.77 9.97
CA TRP A 427 -3.24 -12.83 9.99
C TRP A 427 -2.67 -12.33 11.32
N ARG A 428 -2.10 -13.22 12.13
CA ARG A 428 -1.47 -12.90 13.41
C ARG A 428 0.03 -12.76 13.20
N ALA A 429 0.46 -11.52 12.96
CA ALA A 429 1.84 -11.19 12.64
C ALA A 429 2.84 -11.74 13.68
N LYS A 430 3.77 -12.58 13.20
CA LYS A 430 4.89 -13.15 13.98
C LYS A 430 6.17 -12.32 13.87
N SER A 431 6.13 -11.24 13.11
CA SER A 431 7.22 -10.28 12.94
C SER A 431 6.63 -8.90 12.73
N ILE A 432 7.42 -7.88 13.08
CA ILE A 432 7.11 -6.51 12.68
C ILE A 432 7.36 -6.38 11.17
N ASP A 433 6.71 -5.42 10.51
CA ASP A 433 6.93 -5.12 9.09
C ASP A 433 6.73 -6.38 8.22
N SER A 434 5.63 -7.09 8.48
CA SER A 434 5.38 -8.44 7.95
C SER A 434 4.02 -8.56 7.25
N PHE A 435 3.37 -7.43 7.00
CA PHE A 435 2.04 -7.38 6.42
C PHE A 435 1.92 -6.19 5.48
N ASP A 436 1.39 -6.45 4.29
CA ASP A 436 1.13 -5.45 3.27
C ASP A 436 -0.27 -5.63 2.71
N CYS A 437 -1.09 -4.60 2.87
CA CYS A 437 -2.38 -4.52 2.23
C CYS A 437 -2.47 -3.16 1.55
N GLU A 438 -2.42 -3.13 0.22
CA GLU A 438 -2.76 -1.93 -0.54
C GLU A 438 -4.28 -1.76 -0.54
N TYR A 439 -4.78 -1.06 0.47
CA TYR A 439 -6.20 -0.80 0.67
C TYR A 439 -6.50 0.70 0.79
N GLY A 440 -5.57 1.54 0.35
CA GLY A 440 -5.74 2.98 0.29
C GLY A 440 -6.40 3.40 -1.02
N PHE A 441 -5.85 2.90 -2.14
CA PHE A 441 -6.39 3.05 -3.49
C PHE A 441 -7.17 1.81 -3.93
N SER A 442 -6.96 0.66 -3.26
CA SER A 442 -7.65 -0.61 -3.49
C SER A 442 -7.48 -1.10 -4.94
N CYS A 443 -6.25 -1.01 -5.44
CA CYS A 443 -5.86 -1.36 -6.80
C CYS A 443 -5.67 -2.87 -6.96
N MET A 444 -6.67 -3.49 -7.60
CA MET A 444 -6.57 -4.88 -8.03
C MET A 444 -5.39 -5.09 -8.99
N GLY A 445 -4.69 -6.22 -8.82
CA GLY A 445 -3.46 -6.57 -9.54
C GLY A 445 -2.20 -6.28 -8.74
N TYR A 446 -2.25 -5.37 -7.75
CA TYR A 446 -1.10 -5.11 -6.86
C TYR A 446 -0.65 -6.36 -6.10
N GLU A 447 -1.53 -7.33 -5.86
CA GLU A 447 -1.17 -8.58 -5.18
C GLU A 447 0.03 -9.27 -5.83
N LEU A 448 0.04 -9.37 -7.17
CA LEU A 448 1.14 -10.02 -7.89
C LEU A 448 2.31 -9.07 -8.13
N SER A 449 2.02 -7.88 -8.68
CA SER A 449 3.05 -6.90 -9.02
C SER A 449 3.78 -6.37 -7.79
N GLY A 450 3.02 -6.00 -6.76
CA GLY A 450 3.54 -5.53 -5.48
C GLY A 450 4.34 -6.62 -4.76
N ALA A 451 3.91 -7.88 -4.79
CA ALA A 451 4.68 -9.00 -4.24
C ALA A 451 6.03 -9.21 -4.95
N TRP A 452 6.06 -9.08 -6.27
CA TRP A 452 7.32 -9.13 -7.03
C TRP A 452 8.28 -8.01 -6.57
N GLY A 453 7.77 -6.79 -6.43
CA GLY A 453 8.51 -5.65 -5.88
C GLY A 453 8.98 -5.84 -4.44
N ALA A 454 8.13 -6.38 -3.58
CA ALA A 454 8.48 -6.71 -2.20
C ALA A 454 9.60 -7.76 -2.16
N LYS A 455 9.52 -8.82 -2.98
CA LYS A 455 10.57 -9.84 -3.03
C LYS A 455 11.92 -9.29 -3.50
N MET A 456 11.92 -8.31 -4.41
CA MET A 456 13.13 -7.55 -4.77
C MET A 456 13.72 -6.80 -3.57
N ALA A 457 12.86 -6.19 -2.74
CA ALA A 457 13.28 -5.43 -1.57
C ALA A 457 13.79 -6.31 -0.41
N MET A 458 13.22 -7.49 -0.25
CA MET A 458 13.54 -8.43 0.84
C MET A 458 13.82 -9.85 0.31
N PRO A 459 14.94 -10.05 -0.42
CA PRO A 459 15.22 -11.32 -1.11
C PRO A 459 15.29 -12.52 -0.16
N ASN A 460 15.66 -12.30 1.11
CA ASN A 460 15.80 -13.36 2.12
C ASN A 460 14.51 -13.71 2.86
N ARG A 461 13.40 -13.01 2.60
CA ARG A 461 12.10 -13.27 3.24
C ARG A 461 11.18 -14.02 2.28
N GLU A 462 10.32 -14.89 2.81
CA GLU A 462 9.24 -15.49 2.03
C GLU A 462 8.13 -14.46 1.86
N VAL A 463 7.77 -14.16 0.60
CA VAL A 463 6.67 -13.25 0.26
C VAL A 463 5.49 -14.11 -0.18
N ILE A 464 4.39 -13.98 0.55
CA ILE A 464 3.16 -14.75 0.36
C ILE A 464 2.09 -13.79 -0.16
N SER A 465 1.76 -13.90 -1.44
CA SER A 465 0.72 -13.13 -2.10
C SER A 465 -0.62 -13.86 -2.01
N PHE A 466 -1.63 -13.21 -1.45
CA PHE A 466 -3.01 -13.70 -1.42
C PHE A 466 -3.82 -12.93 -2.46
N VAL A 467 -4.39 -13.63 -3.43
CA VAL A 467 -5.05 -13.00 -4.58
C VAL A 467 -6.37 -13.69 -4.91
N GLY A 468 -7.42 -12.92 -5.19
CA GLY A 468 -8.66 -13.46 -5.75
C GLY A 468 -8.52 -13.71 -7.26
N ASP A 469 -9.24 -14.69 -7.78
CA ASP A 469 -9.42 -14.96 -9.23
C ASP A 469 -9.56 -13.71 -10.11
N GLY A 470 -10.45 -12.78 -9.75
CA GLY A 470 -10.65 -11.56 -10.51
C GLY A 470 -9.44 -10.62 -10.53
N SER A 471 -8.73 -10.50 -9.40
CA SER A 471 -7.53 -9.67 -9.27
C SER A 471 -6.32 -10.31 -9.97
N TYR A 472 -6.21 -11.64 -9.89
CA TYR A 472 -5.19 -12.41 -10.60
C TYR A 472 -5.21 -12.10 -12.10
N MET A 473 -6.41 -12.05 -12.71
CA MET A 473 -6.55 -11.79 -14.14
C MET A 473 -6.08 -10.40 -14.58
N MET A 474 -5.89 -9.44 -13.67
CA MET A 474 -5.44 -8.09 -14.03
C MET A 474 -3.93 -8.03 -14.30
N MET A 475 -3.11 -8.58 -13.42
CA MET A 475 -1.63 -8.49 -13.48
C MET A 475 -0.93 -9.87 -13.46
N ASN A 476 -1.61 -10.91 -13.97
CA ASN A 476 -1.09 -12.29 -14.01
C ASN A 476 0.30 -12.41 -14.65
N SER A 477 0.61 -11.57 -15.63
CA SER A 477 1.87 -11.63 -16.39
C SER A 477 3.11 -11.35 -15.53
N ASP A 478 2.95 -10.74 -14.36
CA ASP A 478 4.06 -10.55 -13.42
C ASP A 478 4.48 -11.82 -12.68
N ILE A 479 3.69 -12.91 -12.79
CA ILE A 479 4.19 -14.25 -12.44
C ILE A 479 5.41 -14.59 -13.29
N TYR A 480 5.37 -14.34 -14.60
CA TYR A 480 6.53 -14.55 -15.47
C TYR A 480 7.69 -13.64 -15.07
N SER A 481 7.43 -12.37 -14.75
CA SER A 481 8.46 -11.45 -14.24
C SER A 481 9.12 -12.00 -12.97
N SER A 482 8.35 -12.54 -12.02
CA SER A 482 8.89 -13.15 -10.80
C SER A 482 9.79 -14.36 -11.09
N VAL A 483 9.39 -15.23 -12.02
CA VAL A 483 10.15 -16.43 -12.43
C VAL A 483 11.42 -16.03 -13.19
N LEU A 484 11.30 -15.11 -14.14
CA LEU A 484 12.39 -14.64 -15.01
C LEU A 484 13.59 -14.12 -14.22
N TYR A 485 13.35 -13.40 -13.12
CA TYR A 485 14.42 -12.86 -12.26
C TYR A 485 14.72 -13.71 -11.03
N GLY A 486 14.07 -14.87 -10.87
CA GLY A 486 14.25 -15.72 -9.68
C GLY A 486 13.72 -15.10 -8.38
N HIS A 487 12.79 -14.16 -8.48
CA HIS A 487 12.12 -13.53 -7.33
C HIS A 487 10.95 -14.40 -6.87
N LYS A 488 11.26 -15.56 -6.30
CA LYS A 488 10.28 -16.56 -5.86
C LYS A 488 9.19 -15.94 -4.97
N LEU A 489 7.93 -16.19 -5.33
CA LEU A 489 6.74 -15.91 -4.52
C LEU A 489 6.00 -17.20 -4.15
N ILE A 490 5.29 -17.19 -3.03
CA ILE A 490 4.18 -18.13 -2.79
C ILE A 490 2.90 -17.38 -3.10
N VAL A 491 2.14 -17.84 -4.09
CA VAL A 491 0.88 -17.20 -4.50
C VAL A 491 -0.27 -18.12 -4.14
N VAL A 492 -1.21 -17.63 -3.32
CA VAL A 492 -2.45 -18.34 -2.98
C VAL A 492 -3.59 -17.68 -3.72
N VAL A 493 -4.16 -18.39 -4.70
CA VAL A 493 -5.31 -17.94 -5.49
C VAL A 493 -6.59 -18.52 -4.92
N CYS A 494 -7.49 -17.67 -4.43
CA CYS A 494 -8.84 -18.06 -4.07
C CYS A 494 -9.78 -17.85 -5.26
N ASP A 495 -10.22 -18.95 -5.85
CA ASP A 495 -11.20 -18.99 -6.94
C ASP A 495 -12.61 -19.11 -6.35
N ASN A 496 -13.32 -17.98 -6.28
CA ASN A 496 -14.71 -17.92 -5.79
C ASN A 496 -15.73 -17.72 -6.92
N GLY A 497 -15.28 -17.64 -8.17
CA GLY A 497 -16.13 -17.47 -9.34
C GLY A 497 -16.46 -16.01 -9.66
N GLY A 498 -15.65 -15.03 -9.26
CA GLY A 498 -15.75 -13.63 -9.68
C GLY A 498 -15.48 -12.60 -8.57
N TYR A 499 -16.18 -11.47 -8.63
CA TYR A 499 -16.04 -10.37 -7.66
C TYR A 499 -16.95 -10.58 -6.44
N ALA A 500 -16.74 -11.66 -5.69
CA ALA A 500 -17.68 -12.10 -4.66
C ALA A 500 -17.89 -11.09 -3.51
N VAL A 501 -16.86 -10.36 -3.10
CA VAL A 501 -17.02 -9.32 -2.07
C VAL A 501 -17.89 -8.14 -2.54
N ILE A 502 -17.88 -7.86 -3.86
CA ILE A 502 -18.71 -6.81 -4.47
C ILE A 502 -20.14 -7.32 -4.64
N ASN A 503 -20.30 -8.60 -5.00
CA ASN A 503 -21.60 -9.27 -4.98
C ASN A 503 -22.23 -9.21 -3.57
N ARG A 504 -21.44 -9.50 -2.53
CA ARG A 504 -21.87 -9.38 -1.12
C ARG A 504 -22.35 -7.97 -0.81
N LEU A 505 -21.60 -6.93 -1.20
CA LEU A 505 -22.00 -5.55 -0.98
C LEU A 505 -23.31 -5.22 -1.70
N GLN A 506 -23.44 -5.63 -2.97
CA GLN A 506 -24.65 -5.42 -3.77
C GLN A 506 -25.89 -6.05 -3.13
N VAL A 507 -25.79 -7.31 -2.69
CA VAL A 507 -26.89 -8.04 -2.04
C VAL A 507 -27.21 -7.45 -0.66
N ASN A 508 -26.19 -7.11 0.13
CA ASN A 508 -26.39 -6.51 1.46
C ASN A 508 -27.10 -5.15 1.40
N GLN A 509 -27.01 -4.42 0.28
CA GLN A 509 -27.74 -3.17 0.06
C GLN A 509 -29.11 -3.37 -0.62
N GLY A 510 -29.68 -4.58 -0.52
CA GLY A 510 -31.00 -4.92 -1.05
C GLY A 510 -31.04 -5.15 -2.57
N GLY A 511 -29.88 -5.17 -3.23
CA GLY A 511 -29.75 -5.59 -4.62
C GLY A 511 -29.92 -7.10 -4.79
N VAL A 512 -29.76 -7.56 -6.02
CA VAL A 512 -29.65 -8.98 -6.37
C VAL A 512 -28.30 -9.23 -7.05
N PRO A 513 -27.79 -10.47 -7.05
CA PRO A 513 -26.59 -10.80 -7.82
C PRO A 513 -26.74 -10.34 -9.27
N PHE A 514 -25.79 -9.53 -9.72
CA PHE A 514 -25.78 -8.98 -11.08
C PHE A 514 -24.36 -8.64 -11.53
N ASN A 515 -23.89 -9.36 -12.54
CA ASN A 515 -22.61 -9.13 -13.24
C ASN A 515 -21.35 -9.07 -12.35
N ASN A 516 -21.45 -9.57 -11.11
CA ASN A 516 -20.32 -9.66 -10.19
C ASN A 516 -19.74 -11.08 -10.16
N GLN A 517 -20.57 -12.11 -10.22
CA GLN A 517 -20.11 -13.49 -10.39
C GLN A 517 -20.16 -13.87 -11.86
N ILE A 518 -19.27 -14.78 -12.26
CA ILE A 518 -19.22 -15.34 -13.62
C ILE A 518 -20.57 -15.95 -14.00
N VAL A 519 -21.25 -16.62 -13.04
CA VAL A 519 -22.58 -17.20 -13.24
C VAL A 519 -23.68 -16.17 -13.51
N ASP A 520 -23.47 -14.91 -13.13
CA ASP A 520 -24.43 -13.82 -13.33
C ASP A 520 -24.17 -13.03 -14.63
N CYS A 521 -23.13 -13.38 -15.39
CA CYS A 521 -22.84 -12.75 -16.68
C CYS A 521 -23.81 -13.25 -17.77
N ASP A 522 -24.23 -12.34 -18.64
CA ASP A 522 -25.12 -12.64 -19.76
C ASP A 522 -24.36 -13.33 -20.91
N VAL A 523 -24.09 -14.63 -20.75
CA VAL A 523 -23.38 -15.45 -21.73
C VAL A 523 -24.07 -16.79 -21.95
N GLN A 524 -23.97 -17.34 -23.16
CA GLN A 524 -24.61 -18.62 -23.51
C GLN A 524 -23.94 -19.83 -22.84
N ASN A 525 -22.61 -19.79 -22.68
CA ASN A 525 -21.83 -20.87 -22.09
C ASN A 525 -20.80 -20.28 -21.13
N LEU A 526 -20.82 -20.73 -19.87
CA LEU A 526 -19.83 -20.32 -18.89
C LEU A 526 -18.52 -21.09 -19.12
N VAL A 527 -17.41 -20.34 -19.20
CA VAL A 527 -16.05 -20.89 -19.32
C VAL A 527 -15.22 -20.30 -18.21
N TYR A 528 -14.59 -21.17 -17.43
CA TYR A 528 -13.72 -20.81 -16.31
C TYR A 528 -12.26 -20.92 -16.71
N VAL A 529 -11.41 -20.07 -16.12
CA VAL A 529 -9.96 -20.10 -16.31
C VAL A 529 -9.37 -21.23 -15.46
N ASP A 530 -8.49 -22.03 -16.06
CA ASP A 530 -7.63 -22.95 -15.31
C ASP A 530 -6.40 -22.17 -14.81
N PHE A 531 -6.52 -21.59 -13.62
CA PHE A 531 -5.49 -20.70 -13.07
C PHE A 531 -4.14 -21.39 -12.84
N ALA A 532 -4.14 -22.69 -12.49
CA ALA A 532 -2.92 -23.45 -12.29
C ALA A 532 -2.19 -23.64 -13.63
N LYS A 533 -2.88 -24.12 -14.67
CA LYS A 533 -2.27 -24.22 -16.01
C LYS A 533 -1.84 -22.88 -16.58
N HIS A 534 -2.61 -21.82 -16.30
CA HIS A 534 -2.24 -20.47 -16.70
C HIS A 534 -0.91 -20.05 -16.06
N ALA A 535 -0.74 -20.29 -14.75
CA ALA A 535 0.51 -20.01 -14.05
C ALA A 535 1.68 -20.90 -14.54
N GLU A 536 1.44 -22.19 -14.79
CA GLU A 536 2.43 -23.11 -15.38
C GLU A 536 2.92 -22.62 -16.74
N SER A 537 2.03 -22.08 -17.58
CA SER A 537 2.41 -21.52 -18.89
C SER A 537 3.38 -20.34 -18.79
N MET A 538 3.43 -19.68 -17.63
CA MET A 538 4.36 -18.59 -17.29
C MET A 538 5.61 -19.08 -16.55
N GLY A 539 5.82 -20.40 -16.45
CA GLY A 539 7.01 -21.00 -15.86
C GLY A 539 6.99 -21.17 -14.34
N ALA A 540 5.87 -20.84 -13.67
CA ALA A 540 5.70 -21.14 -12.25
C ALA A 540 5.51 -22.65 -12.02
N ILE A 541 5.72 -23.09 -10.79
CA ILE A 541 5.13 -24.35 -10.31
C ILE A 541 3.69 -24.02 -9.91
N ALA A 542 2.70 -24.82 -10.31
CA ALA A 542 1.34 -24.59 -9.85
C ALA A 542 0.57 -25.86 -9.58
N GLU A 543 -0.39 -25.79 -8.69
CA GLU A 543 -1.31 -26.88 -8.41
C GLU A 543 -2.67 -26.35 -7.93
N THR A 544 -3.74 -27.06 -8.33
CA THR A 544 -5.09 -26.84 -7.79
C THR A 544 -5.34 -27.84 -6.67
N VAL A 545 -5.72 -27.34 -5.50
CA VAL A 545 -6.02 -28.16 -4.31
C VAL A 545 -7.52 -28.21 -4.02
N GLY A 546 -8.00 -29.35 -3.54
CA GLY A 546 -9.43 -29.60 -3.32
C GLY A 546 -9.91 -29.38 -1.88
N SER A 547 -8.99 -29.27 -0.91
CA SER A 547 -9.32 -29.17 0.51
C SER A 547 -8.33 -28.31 1.29
N ILE A 548 -8.70 -27.95 2.52
CA ILE A 548 -7.83 -27.21 3.45
C ILE A 548 -6.59 -28.02 3.87
N ASP A 549 -6.70 -29.35 3.96
CA ASP A 549 -5.55 -30.21 4.24
C ASP A 549 -4.58 -30.28 3.06
N ASP A 550 -5.11 -30.33 1.83
CA ASP A 550 -4.29 -30.27 0.62
C ASP A 550 -3.59 -28.92 0.47
N LEU A 551 -4.26 -27.82 0.83
CA LEU A 551 -3.66 -26.48 0.88
C LEU A 551 -2.48 -26.42 1.86
N GLU A 552 -2.61 -27.01 3.06
CA GLU A 552 -1.53 -27.06 4.05
C GLU A 552 -0.32 -27.85 3.52
N ALA A 553 -0.57 -28.97 2.82
CA ALA A 553 0.46 -29.76 2.18
C ALA A 553 1.13 -29.01 1.01
N ALA A 554 0.35 -28.33 0.17
CA ALA A 554 0.82 -27.53 -0.96
C ALA A 554 1.66 -26.34 -0.50
N PHE A 555 1.23 -25.64 0.55
CA PHE A 555 1.98 -24.53 1.13
C PHE A 555 3.36 -24.99 1.63
N SER A 556 3.44 -26.17 2.23
CA SER A 556 4.70 -26.78 2.64
C SER A 556 5.61 -27.15 1.46
N ARG A 557 5.05 -27.54 0.30
CA ARG A 557 5.80 -27.74 -0.95
C ARG A 557 6.28 -26.41 -1.53
N ALA A 558 5.42 -25.40 -1.58
CA ALA A 558 5.73 -24.06 -2.08
C ALA A 558 6.91 -23.41 -1.37
N ARG A 559 7.02 -23.60 -0.04
CA ARG A 559 8.21 -23.15 0.71
C ARG A 559 9.50 -23.79 0.20
N LYS A 560 9.48 -25.05 -0.21
CA LYS A 560 10.66 -25.79 -0.70
C LYS A 560 10.94 -25.57 -2.19
N SER A 561 10.04 -24.91 -2.92
CA SER A 561 10.22 -24.60 -4.33
C SER A 561 11.38 -23.62 -4.55
N ASP A 562 12.05 -23.77 -5.68
CA ASP A 562 13.17 -22.96 -6.15
C ASP A 562 12.72 -21.72 -6.96
N ARG A 563 11.47 -21.70 -7.41
CA ARG A 563 10.82 -20.62 -8.14
C ARG A 563 9.39 -20.41 -7.67
N THR A 564 8.74 -19.36 -8.17
CA THR A 564 7.37 -19.00 -7.81
C THR A 564 6.42 -20.19 -7.87
N HIS A 565 5.64 -20.37 -6.81
CA HIS A 565 4.69 -21.45 -6.66
C HIS A 565 3.27 -20.89 -6.47
N VAL A 566 2.35 -21.26 -7.36
CA VAL A 566 0.95 -20.82 -7.35
C VAL A 566 0.04 -21.96 -6.88
N ILE A 567 -0.63 -21.77 -5.75
CA ILE A 567 -1.59 -22.72 -5.20
C ILE A 567 -2.99 -22.16 -5.44
N VAL A 568 -3.81 -22.90 -6.17
CA VAL A 568 -5.19 -22.50 -6.49
C VAL A 568 -6.15 -23.31 -5.63
N ILE A 569 -7.08 -22.65 -4.95
CA ILE A 569 -8.13 -23.30 -4.18
C ILE A 569 -9.49 -22.68 -4.50
N LYS A 570 -10.50 -23.53 -4.68
CA LYS A 570 -11.88 -23.06 -4.80
C LYS A 570 -12.43 -22.67 -3.44
N THR A 571 -13.04 -21.50 -3.36
CA THR A 571 -13.58 -20.95 -2.12
C THR A 571 -15.06 -20.60 -2.24
N SER A 572 -15.78 -20.62 -1.12
CA SER A 572 -17.14 -20.10 -1.03
C SER A 572 -17.20 -18.62 -1.39
N SER A 573 -18.22 -18.23 -2.15
CA SER A 573 -18.48 -16.82 -2.51
C SER A 573 -19.34 -16.08 -1.47
N ASN A 574 -19.86 -16.78 -0.46
CA ASN A 574 -20.87 -16.23 0.45
C ASN A 574 -20.48 -16.28 1.94
N ASP A 575 -19.40 -16.99 2.30
CA ASP A 575 -18.95 -17.12 3.68
C ASP A 575 -17.79 -16.16 3.97
N TRP A 576 -18.03 -15.19 4.86
CA TRP A 576 -17.12 -14.08 5.11
C TRP A 576 -16.89 -13.86 6.61
N THR A 577 -15.72 -13.35 6.96
CA THR A 577 -15.49 -12.79 8.30
C THR A 577 -16.33 -11.53 8.49
N GLU A 578 -17.10 -11.45 9.58
CA GLU A 578 -17.95 -10.29 9.85
C GLU A 578 -17.12 -9.05 10.18
N GLY A 579 -17.45 -7.93 9.53
CA GLY A 579 -16.90 -6.60 9.82
C GLY A 579 -17.74 -5.91 10.88
N GLY A 580 -17.13 -5.50 11.99
CA GLY A 580 -17.84 -5.05 13.18
C GLY A 580 -18.27 -3.57 13.21
N SER A 581 -18.41 -2.88 12.07
CA SER A 581 -18.85 -1.46 12.07
C SER A 581 -19.58 -1.02 10.82
N PHE A 582 -20.34 0.07 10.96
CA PHE A 582 -21.04 0.73 9.88
C PHE A 582 -20.07 1.31 8.83
N TRP A 583 -20.51 1.30 7.58
CA TRP A 583 -19.84 1.93 6.45
C TRP A 583 -20.88 2.69 5.63
N GLU A 584 -20.65 3.99 5.44
CA GLU A 584 -21.50 4.82 4.58
C GLU A 584 -21.24 4.49 3.10
N VAL A 585 -22.29 4.01 2.44
CA VAL A 585 -22.31 3.83 0.98
C VAL A 585 -23.54 4.51 0.38
N GLY A 586 -23.45 4.90 -0.89
CA GLY A 586 -24.55 5.54 -1.61
C GLY A 586 -25.67 4.54 -1.93
N VAL A 587 -26.67 4.44 -1.05
CA VAL A 587 -27.87 3.61 -1.28
C VAL A 587 -29.00 4.47 -1.88
N PRO A 588 -29.64 4.04 -2.99
CA PRO A 588 -30.72 4.81 -3.62
C PRO A 588 -31.89 5.09 -2.68
N THR A 589 -32.42 6.32 -2.71
CA THR A 589 -33.63 6.70 -1.98
C THR A 589 -34.93 6.42 -2.74
N THR A 590 -34.82 6.07 -4.02
CA THR A 590 -35.94 5.69 -4.89
C THR A 590 -35.60 4.39 -5.59
N SER A 591 -36.44 3.37 -5.44
CA SER A 591 -36.29 2.07 -6.08
C SER A 591 -37.65 1.36 -6.18
N HIS A 592 -37.81 0.52 -7.20
CA HIS A 592 -38.94 -0.40 -7.30
C HIS A 592 -38.77 -1.63 -6.37
N ARG A 593 -37.57 -1.84 -5.83
CA ARG A 593 -37.26 -2.91 -4.87
C ARG A 593 -37.39 -2.41 -3.44
N LYS A 594 -38.22 -3.07 -2.64
CA LYS A 594 -38.46 -2.71 -1.23
C LYS A 594 -37.22 -2.93 -0.37
N GLU A 595 -36.41 -3.93 -0.70
CA GLU A 595 -35.17 -4.27 -0.02
C GLU A 595 -34.15 -3.14 -0.13
N VAL A 596 -34.03 -2.51 -1.31
CA VAL A 596 -33.18 -1.33 -1.52
C VAL A 596 -33.67 -0.13 -0.71
N LEU A 597 -34.99 0.11 -0.68
CA LEU A 597 -35.56 1.19 0.13
C LEU A 597 -35.28 0.97 1.62
N LYS A 598 -35.44 -0.27 2.10
CA LYS A 598 -35.11 -0.67 3.47
C LYS A 598 -33.64 -0.45 3.79
N ALA A 599 -32.72 -0.89 2.92
CA ALA A 599 -31.28 -0.63 3.08
C ALA A 599 -30.98 0.88 3.09
N GLY A 600 -31.69 1.67 2.28
CA GLY A 600 -31.60 3.13 2.29
C GLY A 600 -32.08 3.75 3.60
N ASP A 601 -33.11 3.19 4.23
CA ASP A 601 -33.59 3.63 5.55
C ASP A 601 -32.58 3.28 6.65
N GLU A 602 -32.02 2.07 6.63
CA GLU A 602 -30.96 1.62 7.54
C GLU A 602 -29.70 2.50 7.42
N MET A 603 -29.31 2.84 6.19
CA MET A 603 -28.21 3.76 5.91
C MET A 603 -28.46 5.13 6.55
N ARG A 604 -29.66 5.71 6.37
CA ARG A 604 -30.01 7.02 6.98
C ARG A 604 -30.03 6.96 8.50
N GLU A 605 -30.45 5.85 9.09
CA GLU A 605 -30.41 5.66 10.54
C GLU A 605 -28.97 5.56 11.06
N GLY A 606 -28.12 4.78 10.41
CA GLY A 606 -26.70 4.67 10.76
C GLY A 606 -25.97 6.02 10.68
N LYS A 607 -26.28 6.83 9.67
CA LYS A 607 -25.72 8.18 9.50
C LYS A 607 -25.99 9.12 10.69
N LYS A 608 -27.06 8.92 11.46
CA LYS A 608 -27.34 9.73 12.66
C LYS A 608 -26.28 9.58 13.76
N LYS A 609 -25.52 8.48 13.74
CA LYS A 609 -24.42 8.22 14.69
C LYS A 609 -23.08 8.79 14.21
N GLN A 610 -23.00 9.32 12.99
CA GLN A 610 -21.75 9.86 12.48
C GLN A 610 -21.35 11.09 13.24
N ARG A 611 -20.13 11.08 13.77
CA ARG A 611 -19.51 12.28 14.28
C ARG A 611 -19.16 13.21 13.12
N ILE A 612 -19.66 14.44 13.16
CA ILE A 612 -19.30 15.48 12.21
C ILE A 612 -17.99 16.15 12.69
N GLY A 613 -16.90 15.92 11.95
CA GLY A 613 -15.63 16.62 12.14
C GLY A 613 -15.18 17.29 10.85
N TRP A 614 -14.37 18.35 10.96
CA TRP A 614 -13.68 18.99 9.84
C TRP A 614 -12.16 18.86 9.99
#